data_AF-W5P8N2-F1
#
_entry.id   AF-W5P8N2-F1
#
_cell.length_a   1.000
_cell.length_b   1.000
_cell.length_c   1.000
_cell.angle_alpha   90.00
_cell.angle_beta   90.00
_cell.angle_gamma   90.00
#
_symmetry.space_group_name_H-M   'P 1'
#
loop_
_entity.id
_entity.type
_entity.pdbx_description
1 polymer ?
#
loop_
_entity_poly.entity_id
_entity_poly.type
_entity_poly.pdbx_seq_one_letter_code
_entity_poly.pdbx_strand_id
1 'polypeptide(L)'
;MFQLWKLVLLCGLLAGTSASLLDNLGKDVLRKLKTGLEQGLDNLDSTLQTIFQQLKTDFALPQESNTAEAQENTEETKNLLEQLISGIFQVVYRLTGVKISTLHILDLTLEATSDSSADMKIPITANVNVKLPVLGEIVDLALDLVLQFHVSVETDEDTDVYKVVVEECSDDQHSISLTMLGRHIELLNEVLKFVTNLVNEVLSLVTEYEVCPLVRSLLESLDADYVKNRIGKPQPGGRGVPWQ
;
A
#
# COMPACT_ATOMS: atom_id res chain seq x y z
N MET A 1 -17.38 -7.80 -56.87
CA MET A 1 -17.82 -7.04 -55.68
C MET A 1 -18.01 -7.98 -54.48
N PHE A 2 -16.98 -8.71 -54.05
CA PHE A 2 -17.14 -9.77 -53.02
C PHE A 2 -15.91 -9.90 -52.12
N GLN A 3 -15.47 -8.84 -51.43
CA GLN A 3 -14.41 -8.96 -50.42
C GLN A 3 -14.58 -8.11 -49.15
N LEU A 4 -15.55 -7.17 -49.11
CA LEU A 4 -15.75 -6.31 -47.94
C LEU A 4 -16.37 -7.04 -46.74
N TRP A 5 -17.28 -8.00 -46.95
CA TRP A 5 -17.90 -8.74 -45.82
C TRP A 5 -16.92 -9.71 -45.13
N LYS A 6 -15.97 -10.31 -45.87
CA LYS A 6 -14.94 -11.14 -45.25
C LYS A 6 -14.02 -10.35 -44.31
N LEU A 7 -13.73 -9.08 -44.63
CA LEU A 7 -12.97 -8.20 -43.73
C LEU A 7 -13.75 -7.86 -42.47
N VAL A 8 -15.06 -7.58 -42.57
CA VAL A 8 -15.90 -7.26 -41.41
C VAL A 8 -16.03 -8.46 -40.46
N LEU A 9 -16.15 -9.69 -41.00
CA LEU A 9 -16.16 -10.92 -40.19
C LEU A 9 -14.80 -11.21 -39.54
N LEU A 10 -13.68 -10.95 -40.23
CA LEU A 10 -12.35 -11.11 -39.66
C LEU A 10 -12.10 -10.09 -38.54
N CYS A 11 -12.47 -8.82 -38.74
CA CYS A 11 -12.31 -7.77 -37.72
C CYS A 11 -13.22 -7.99 -36.51
N GLY A 12 -14.43 -8.52 -36.72
CA GLY A 12 -15.33 -8.93 -35.63
C GLY A 12 -14.80 -10.10 -34.80
N LEU A 13 -14.12 -11.07 -35.44
CA LEU A 13 -13.45 -12.16 -34.72
C LEU A 13 -12.21 -11.67 -33.96
N LEU A 14 -11.41 -10.77 -34.54
CA LEU A 14 -10.21 -10.25 -33.88
C LEU A 14 -10.55 -9.40 -32.64
N ALA A 15 -11.58 -8.56 -32.70
CA ALA A 15 -11.99 -7.72 -31.57
C ALA A 15 -12.42 -8.56 -30.35
N GLY A 16 -13.11 -9.69 -30.57
CA GLY A 16 -13.48 -10.62 -29.50
C GLY A 16 -12.29 -11.39 -28.91
N THR A 17 -11.21 -11.58 -29.66
CA THR A 17 -10.01 -12.27 -29.15
C THR A 17 -9.14 -11.37 -28.27
N SER A 18 -9.07 -10.06 -28.54
CA SER A 18 -8.23 -9.12 -27.79
C SER A 18 -8.64 -8.97 -26.32
N ALA A 19 -9.94 -8.87 -26.03
CA ALA A 19 -10.44 -8.78 -24.66
C ALA A 19 -10.13 -10.04 -23.84
N SER A 20 -10.30 -11.22 -24.46
CA SER A 20 -9.98 -12.50 -23.82
C SER A 20 -8.47 -12.66 -23.57
N LEU A 21 -7.61 -12.10 -24.43
CA LEU A 21 -6.16 -12.11 -24.21
C LEU A 21 -5.75 -11.27 -23.01
N LEU A 22 -6.31 -10.06 -22.85
CA LEU A 22 -6.03 -9.20 -21.68
C LEU A 22 -6.50 -9.87 -20.39
N ASP A 23 -7.71 -10.42 -20.36
CA ASP A 23 -8.25 -11.14 -19.20
C ASP A 23 -7.39 -12.34 -18.78
N ASN A 24 -6.97 -13.18 -19.74
CA ASN A 24 -6.06 -14.29 -19.46
C ASN A 24 -4.68 -13.82 -18.96
N LEU A 25 -4.16 -12.73 -19.53
CA LEU A 25 -2.90 -12.14 -19.11
C LEU A 25 -2.97 -11.63 -17.66
N GLY A 26 -4.04 -10.90 -17.31
CA GLY A 26 -4.27 -10.43 -15.95
C GLY A 26 -4.31 -11.59 -14.96
N LYS A 27 -5.08 -12.63 -15.27
CA LYS A 27 -5.18 -13.84 -14.42
C LYS A 27 -3.85 -14.56 -14.23
N ASP A 28 -3.02 -14.66 -15.27
CA ASP A 28 -1.69 -15.28 -15.14
C ASP A 28 -0.75 -14.44 -14.26
N VAL A 29 -0.77 -13.11 -14.42
CA VAL A 29 -0.01 -12.17 -13.59
C VAL A 29 -0.42 -12.27 -12.12
N LEU A 30 -1.72 -12.22 -11.83
CA LEU A 30 -2.24 -12.28 -10.46
C LEU A 30 -1.98 -13.64 -9.81
N ARG A 31 -2.08 -14.72 -10.58
CA ARG A 31 -1.74 -16.07 -10.08
C ARG A 31 -0.26 -16.14 -9.69
N LYS A 32 0.65 -15.62 -10.52
CA LYS A 32 2.08 -15.56 -10.20
C LYS A 32 2.36 -14.72 -8.97
N LEU A 33 1.72 -13.55 -8.87
CA LEU A 33 1.82 -12.69 -7.70
C LEU A 33 1.35 -13.43 -6.45
N LYS A 34 0.14 -13.98 -6.47
CA LYS A 34 -0.42 -14.71 -5.33
C LYS A 34 0.47 -15.87 -4.89
N THR A 35 0.95 -16.69 -5.81
CA THR A 35 1.90 -17.76 -5.48
C THR A 35 3.19 -17.21 -4.89
N GLY A 36 3.72 -16.10 -5.42
CA GLY A 36 4.92 -15.44 -4.91
C GLY A 36 4.73 -14.72 -3.57
N LEU A 37 3.50 -14.36 -3.19
CA LEU A 37 3.16 -13.82 -1.87
C LEU A 37 2.90 -14.95 -0.86
N GLU A 38 2.23 -16.03 -1.27
CA GLU A 38 1.93 -17.21 -0.43
C GLU A 38 3.19 -17.98 -0.03
N GLN A 39 4.20 -18.02 -0.89
CA GLN A 39 5.50 -18.56 -0.55
C GLN A 39 6.24 -17.66 0.46
N GLY A 40 5.65 -16.52 0.84
CA GLY A 40 6.38 -15.33 1.22
C GLY A 40 7.08 -14.80 -0.01
N LEU A 41 7.32 -13.49 -0.10
CA LEU A 41 8.33 -12.98 -1.03
C LEU A 41 9.66 -13.69 -0.71
N ASP A 42 9.90 -14.83 -1.36
CA ASP A 42 10.63 -16.03 -0.91
C ASP A 42 12.14 -15.80 -0.68
N ASN A 43 12.56 -14.54 -0.81
CA ASN A 43 13.91 -14.04 -0.75
C ASN A 43 13.86 -12.51 -0.49
N LEU A 44 13.06 -12.05 0.49
CA LEU A 44 13.23 -10.70 1.02
C LEU A 44 14.70 -10.56 1.37
N ASP A 45 15.37 -9.71 0.60
CA ASP A 45 16.82 -9.60 0.60
C ASP A 45 17.29 -9.37 2.05
N SER A 46 18.48 -9.87 2.37
CA SER A 46 19.12 -9.65 3.68
C SER A 46 19.10 -8.17 4.09
N THR A 47 19.16 -7.28 3.09
CA THR A 47 18.96 -5.83 3.24
C THR A 47 17.59 -5.46 3.79
N LEU A 48 16.49 -6.01 3.25
CA LEU A 48 15.12 -5.71 3.72
C LEU A 48 14.88 -6.24 5.12
N GLN A 49 15.43 -7.42 5.44
CA GLN A 49 15.39 -7.94 6.81
C GLN A 49 16.14 -7.01 7.78
N THR A 50 17.30 -6.50 7.38
CA THR A 50 18.08 -5.54 8.18
C THR A 50 17.30 -4.26 8.42
N ILE A 51 16.69 -3.69 7.37
CA ILE A 51 15.85 -2.48 7.48
C ILE A 51 14.65 -2.74 8.39
N PHE A 52 14.01 -3.90 8.28
CA PHE A 52 12.88 -4.26 9.13
C PHE A 52 13.27 -4.37 10.61
N GLN A 53 14.43 -4.96 10.92
CA GLN A 53 14.92 -5.02 12.30
C GLN A 53 15.31 -3.63 12.84
N GLN A 54 15.89 -2.79 11.99
CA GLN A 54 16.17 -1.40 12.34
C GLN A 54 14.88 -0.65 12.65
N LEU A 55 13.85 -0.78 11.80
CA LEU A 55 12.53 -0.22 12.06
C LEU A 55 11.94 -0.70 13.38
N LYS A 56 12.01 -2.00 13.71
CA LYS A 56 11.51 -2.48 15.02
C LYS A 56 12.16 -1.78 16.22
N THR A 57 13.39 -1.32 16.07
CA THR A 57 14.14 -0.66 17.14
C THR A 57 13.87 0.85 17.15
N ASP A 58 13.81 1.45 15.97
CA ASP A 58 13.83 2.91 15.79
C ASP A 58 12.45 3.50 15.43
N PHE A 59 11.39 2.69 15.36
CA PHE A 59 10.06 3.15 14.93
C PHE A 59 9.50 4.22 15.87
N ALA A 60 9.39 5.44 15.33
CA ALA A 60 8.84 6.58 16.05
C ALA A 60 7.41 6.88 15.59
N LEU A 61 6.46 6.84 16.53
CA LEU A 61 5.12 7.35 16.31
C LEU A 61 5.14 8.88 16.22
N PRO A 62 4.33 9.48 15.33
CA PRO A 62 4.28 10.92 15.11
C PRO A 62 4.04 11.68 16.42
N GLN A 63 4.73 12.82 16.59
CA GLN A 63 4.59 13.73 17.72
C GLN A 63 4.24 15.14 17.24
N GLU A 64 3.37 15.84 17.98
CA GLU A 64 3.17 17.29 17.83
C GLU A 64 4.27 18.15 18.51
N SER A 65 5.37 17.54 19.00
CA SER A 65 6.40 18.30 19.69
C SER A 65 7.31 19.02 18.68
N ASN A 66 7.56 20.32 18.89
CA ASN A 66 8.43 21.14 18.04
C ASN A 66 9.94 20.90 18.29
N THR A 67 10.31 19.74 18.83
CA THR A 67 11.73 19.45 19.11
C THR A 67 12.37 18.88 17.85
N ALA A 68 13.57 19.38 17.51
CA ALA A 68 14.29 18.96 16.32
C ALA A 68 14.54 17.43 16.32
N GLU A 69 14.89 16.87 17.48
CA GLU A 69 15.13 15.43 17.66
C GLU A 69 13.89 14.58 17.39
N ALA A 70 12.69 15.01 17.82
CA ALA A 70 11.47 14.25 17.57
C ALA A 70 11.06 14.25 16.08
N GLN A 71 11.29 15.37 15.40
CA GLN A 71 11.04 15.49 13.96
C GLN A 71 12.02 14.63 13.15
N GLU A 72 13.31 14.64 13.54
CA GLU A 72 14.36 13.83 12.92
C GLU A 72 14.04 12.33 13.02
N ASN A 73 13.72 11.82 14.22
CA ASN A 73 13.39 10.39 14.42
C ASN A 73 12.15 9.94 13.62
N THR A 74 11.15 10.82 13.50
CA THR A 74 9.94 10.52 12.71
C THR A 74 10.27 10.46 11.21
N GLU A 75 11.12 11.37 10.74
CA GLU A 75 11.56 11.40 9.34
C GLU A 75 12.46 10.20 8.99
N GLU A 76 13.35 9.79 9.89
CA GLU A 76 14.11 8.54 9.73
C GLU A 76 13.21 7.31 9.65
N THR A 77 12.19 7.24 10.52
CA THR A 77 11.18 6.17 10.48
C THR A 77 10.47 6.12 9.13
N LYS A 78 10.03 7.28 8.60
CA LYS A 78 9.41 7.37 7.27
C LYS A 78 10.35 6.87 6.19
N ASN A 79 11.60 7.36 6.16
CA ASN A 79 12.59 6.97 5.16
C ASN A 79 12.88 5.47 5.16
N LEU A 80 12.99 4.85 6.34
CA LEU A 80 13.19 3.41 6.46
C LEU A 80 11.95 2.63 5.99
N LEU A 81 10.75 3.10 6.35
CA LEU A 81 9.50 2.47 5.93
C LEU A 81 9.31 2.60 4.41
N GLU A 82 9.66 3.73 3.81
CA GLU A 82 9.69 3.94 2.36
C GLU A 82 10.63 2.94 1.68
N GLN A 83 11.86 2.78 2.19
CA GLN A 83 12.83 1.83 1.64
C GLN A 83 12.32 0.39 1.70
N LEU A 84 11.68 0.02 2.81
CA LEU A 84 11.15 -1.32 3.01
C LEU A 84 10.00 -1.63 2.05
N ILE A 85 9.01 -0.73 1.97
CA ILE A 85 7.87 -0.87 1.06
C ILE A 85 8.32 -0.81 -0.40
N SER A 86 9.29 0.06 -0.73
CA SER A 86 9.89 0.10 -2.07
C SER A 86 10.55 -1.22 -2.45
N GLY A 87 11.27 -1.85 -1.52
CA GLY A 87 11.89 -3.16 -1.70
C GLY A 87 10.86 -4.25 -2.02
N ILE A 88 9.75 -4.28 -1.29
CA ILE A 88 8.61 -5.18 -1.58
C ILE A 88 8.11 -4.97 -3.00
N PHE A 89 7.85 -3.71 -3.39
CA PHE A 89 7.34 -3.41 -4.72
C PHE A 89 8.34 -3.69 -5.85
N GLN A 90 9.65 -3.70 -5.58
CA GLN A 90 10.62 -4.17 -6.58
C GLN A 90 10.44 -5.66 -6.90
N VAL A 91 10.09 -6.49 -5.90
CA VAL A 91 9.82 -7.91 -6.13
C VAL A 91 8.50 -8.06 -6.88
N VAL A 92 7.47 -7.31 -6.49
CA VAL A 92 6.17 -7.26 -7.19
C VAL A 92 6.37 -6.92 -8.67
N TYR A 93 7.20 -5.94 -8.99
CA TYR A 93 7.50 -5.57 -10.38
C TYR A 93 8.05 -6.74 -11.19
N ARG A 94 8.93 -7.58 -10.61
CA ARG A 94 9.48 -8.76 -11.29
C ARG A 94 8.42 -9.82 -11.59
N LEU A 95 7.39 -9.91 -10.76
CA LEU A 95 6.30 -10.89 -10.89
C LEU A 95 5.19 -10.39 -11.83
N THR A 96 4.90 -9.09 -11.82
CA THR A 96 3.69 -8.54 -12.44
C THR A 96 3.93 -7.60 -13.62
N GLY A 97 5.13 -7.01 -13.73
CA GLY A 97 5.38 -5.91 -14.65
C GLY A 97 4.78 -4.57 -14.23
N VAL A 98 4.15 -4.49 -13.05
CA VAL A 98 3.68 -3.24 -12.43
C VAL A 98 4.82 -2.65 -11.62
N LYS A 99 5.40 -1.55 -12.12
CA LYS A 99 6.51 -0.85 -11.48
C LYS A 99 5.97 0.28 -10.63
N ILE A 100 6.23 0.26 -9.33
CA ILE A 100 5.97 1.38 -8.43
C ILE A 100 7.31 2.07 -8.15
N SER A 101 7.34 3.37 -8.34
CA SER A 101 8.54 4.21 -8.25
C SER A 101 8.22 5.52 -7.54
N THR A 102 9.26 6.22 -7.07
CA THR A 102 9.13 7.49 -6.33
C THR A 102 8.08 7.40 -5.22
N LEU A 103 8.17 6.33 -4.42
CA LEU A 103 7.28 6.12 -3.29
C LEU A 103 7.69 7.12 -2.19
N HIS A 104 6.71 7.87 -1.70
CA HIS A 104 6.84 8.81 -0.61
C HIS A 104 5.76 8.56 0.44
N ILE A 105 6.17 8.43 1.69
CA ILE A 105 5.30 8.41 2.85
C ILE A 105 5.17 9.86 3.33
N LEU A 106 3.95 10.37 3.33
CA LEU A 106 3.66 11.70 3.82
C LEU A 106 3.71 11.72 5.35
N ASP A 107 3.07 12.71 5.97
CA ASP A 107 3.00 12.77 7.42
C ASP A 107 2.12 11.65 7.99
N LEU A 108 2.72 10.82 8.84
CA LEU A 108 2.01 9.84 9.64
C LEU A 108 1.09 10.57 10.60
N THR A 109 -0.15 10.11 10.74
CA THR A 109 -1.07 10.66 11.73
C THR A 109 -1.47 9.60 12.75
N LEU A 110 -1.66 10.03 13.99
CA LEU A 110 -2.18 9.21 15.07
C LEU A 110 -3.32 9.98 15.73
N GLU A 111 -4.54 9.48 15.56
CA GLU A 111 -5.77 10.10 16.03
C GLU A 111 -6.35 9.25 17.16
N ALA A 112 -6.34 9.78 18.39
CA ALA A 112 -6.90 9.07 19.53
C ALA A 112 -8.40 8.82 19.34
N THR A 113 -8.80 7.55 19.42
CA THR A 113 -10.21 7.12 19.39
C THR A 113 -10.74 6.91 20.80
N SER A 114 -9.86 6.62 21.76
CA SER A 114 -10.13 6.58 23.20
C SER A 114 -8.85 6.88 24.01
N ASP A 115 -8.90 6.74 25.33
CA ASP A 115 -7.73 6.91 26.22
C ASP A 115 -6.62 5.87 25.99
N SER A 116 -6.96 4.73 25.36
CA SER A 116 -6.04 3.62 25.11
C SER A 116 -6.07 3.10 23.68
N SER A 117 -6.79 3.77 22.77
CA SER A 117 -6.86 3.39 21.36
C SER A 117 -6.70 4.59 20.44
N ALA A 118 -6.12 4.36 19.26
CA ALA A 118 -5.94 5.36 18.23
C ALA A 118 -5.97 4.74 16.83
N ASP A 119 -6.40 5.54 15.87
CA ASP A 119 -6.27 5.23 14.45
C ASP A 119 -4.97 5.85 13.93
N MET A 120 -4.09 4.99 13.43
CA MET A 120 -2.86 5.41 12.76
C MET A 120 -3.07 5.42 11.25
N LYS A 121 -2.75 6.54 10.59
CA LYS A 121 -2.81 6.65 9.13
C LYS A 121 -1.41 6.81 8.54
N ILE A 122 -1.15 6.09 7.46
CA ILE A 122 0.09 6.11 6.69
C ILE A 122 -0.28 6.49 5.24
N PRO A 123 -0.22 7.78 4.88
CA PRO A 123 -0.48 8.21 3.52
C PRO A 123 0.76 7.97 2.64
N ILE A 124 0.56 7.33 1.49
CA ILE A 124 1.58 6.91 0.55
C ILE A 124 1.26 7.50 -0.82
N THR A 125 2.25 8.12 -1.44
CA THR A 125 2.16 8.60 -2.83
C THR A 125 3.24 7.94 -3.68
N ALA A 126 2.94 7.58 -4.92
CA ALA A 126 3.92 6.96 -5.81
C ALA A 126 3.56 7.14 -7.30
N ASN A 127 4.50 6.84 -8.18
CA ASN A 127 4.27 6.72 -9.62
C ASN A 127 4.25 5.24 -10.03
N VAL A 128 3.22 4.84 -10.74
CA VAL A 128 3.01 3.48 -11.24
C VAL A 128 3.19 3.45 -12.75
N ASN A 129 4.08 2.60 -13.25
CA ASN A 129 4.24 2.32 -14.66
C ASN A 129 3.92 0.84 -14.92
N VAL A 130 3.09 0.55 -15.91
CA VAL A 130 2.69 -0.82 -16.23
C VAL A 130 3.29 -1.26 -17.55
N LYS A 131 4.06 -2.35 -17.50
CA LYS A 131 4.66 -2.99 -18.66
C LYS A 131 3.96 -4.32 -18.94
N LEU A 132 3.15 -4.38 -20.00
CA LEU A 132 2.53 -5.62 -20.41
C LEU A 132 3.40 -6.36 -21.45
N PRO A 133 3.39 -7.71 -21.41
CA PRO A 133 3.94 -8.51 -22.50
C PRO A 133 3.34 -8.09 -23.85
N VAL A 134 4.16 -8.08 -24.90
CA VAL A 134 3.81 -7.71 -26.29
C VAL A 134 3.59 -6.22 -26.53
N LEU A 135 2.95 -5.50 -25.60
CA LEU A 135 2.58 -4.08 -25.78
C LEU A 135 3.63 -3.09 -25.23
N GLY A 136 4.53 -3.55 -24.34
CA GLY A 136 5.54 -2.68 -23.74
C GLY A 136 4.99 -1.84 -22.60
N GLU A 137 5.57 -0.66 -22.36
CA GLU A 137 5.07 0.30 -21.38
C GLU A 137 3.82 0.99 -21.91
N ILE A 138 2.75 0.98 -21.11
CA ILE A 138 1.42 1.38 -21.58
C ILE A 138 1.00 2.73 -21.02
N VAL A 139 1.18 2.92 -19.71
CA VAL A 139 0.67 4.08 -19.00
C VAL A 139 1.48 4.36 -17.74
N ASP A 140 1.60 5.65 -17.44
CA ASP A 140 2.10 6.19 -16.18
C ASP A 140 0.89 6.70 -15.38
N LEU A 141 0.77 6.24 -14.14
CA LEU A 141 -0.33 6.54 -13.22
C LEU A 141 0.24 7.11 -11.92
N ALA A 142 -0.47 8.05 -11.31
CA ALA A 142 -0.21 8.45 -9.92
C ALA A 142 -0.94 7.52 -8.95
N LEU A 143 -0.29 7.11 -7.87
CA LEU A 143 -0.88 6.37 -6.76
C LEU A 143 -0.98 7.30 -5.55
N ASP A 144 -2.15 7.31 -4.93
CA ASP A 144 -2.43 7.90 -3.63
C ASP A 144 -3.14 6.79 -2.82
N LEU A 145 -2.57 6.42 -1.68
CA LEU A 145 -3.02 5.31 -0.85
C LEU A 145 -2.90 5.71 0.61
N VAL A 146 -3.96 5.55 1.38
CA VAL A 146 -3.92 5.74 2.84
C VAL A 146 -4.17 4.39 3.51
N LEU A 147 -3.15 3.89 4.21
CA LEU A 147 -3.31 2.73 5.09
C LEU A 147 -3.75 3.21 6.46
N GLN A 148 -4.76 2.59 7.03
CA GLN A 148 -5.27 2.88 8.35
C GLN A 148 -5.16 1.64 9.25
N PHE A 149 -4.64 1.84 10.46
CA PHE A 149 -4.48 0.80 11.47
C PHE A 149 -5.20 1.21 12.75
N HIS A 150 -6.01 0.31 13.31
CA HIS A 150 -6.54 0.49 14.65
C HIS A 150 -5.57 -0.09 15.67
N VAL A 151 -5.03 0.77 16.54
CA VAL A 151 -4.04 0.41 17.56
C VAL A 151 -4.65 0.61 18.94
N SER A 152 -4.65 -0.43 19.76
CA SER A 152 -5.09 -0.40 21.16
C SER A 152 -3.96 -0.82 22.10
N VAL A 153 -4.01 -0.32 23.33
CA VAL A 153 -3.20 -0.82 24.44
C VAL A 153 -4.11 -1.56 25.40
N GLU A 154 -3.92 -2.87 25.48
CA GLU A 154 -4.73 -3.76 26.32
C GLU A 154 -3.91 -4.26 27.49
N THR A 155 -4.60 -4.65 28.57
CA THR A 155 -3.96 -5.30 29.73
C THR A 155 -4.07 -6.80 29.53
N ASP A 156 -2.95 -7.49 29.51
CA ASP A 156 -2.92 -8.95 29.47
C ASP A 156 -3.47 -9.50 30.79
N GLU A 157 -4.63 -10.18 30.74
CA GLU A 157 -5.37 -10.62 31.93
C GLU A 157 -4.59 -11.62 32.81
N ASP A 158 -3.61 -12.32 32.24
CA ASP A 158 -2.81 -13.35 32.92
C ASP A 158 -1.55 -12.77 33.58
N THR A 159 -0.99 -11.70 33.02
CA THR A 159 0.32 -11.16 33.41
C THR A 159 0.29 -9.75 33.99
N ASP A 160 -0.84 -9.04 33.87
CA ASP A 160 -1.00 -7.62 34.24
C ASP A 160 -0.01 -6.69 33.48
N VAL A 161 0.49 -7.16 32.33
CA VAL A 161 1.41 -6.41 31.46
C VAL A 161 0.61 -5.77 30.34
N TYR A 162 0.85 -4.47 30.08
CA TYR A 162 0.25 -3.78 28.94
C TYR A 162 0.87 -4.28 27.63
N LYS A 163 0.03 -4.56 26.64
CA LYS A 163 0.43 -4.99 25.31
C LYS A 163 -0.24 -4.15 24.25
N VAL A 164 0.51 -3.83 23.19
CA VAL A 164 -0.04 -3.20 22.00
C VAL A 164 -0.74 -4.27 21.17
N VAL A 165 -2.02 -4.04 20.88
CA VAL A 165 -2.83 -4.87 20.00
C VAL A 165 -3.18 -4.04 18.77
N VAL A 166 -3.02 -4.62 17.60
CA VAL A 166 -3.41 -4.01 16.33
C VAL A 166 -4.51 -4.88 15.78
N GLU A 167 -5.74 -4.38 15.69
CA GLU A 167 -6.91 -5.20 15.37
C GLU A 167 -7.13 -5.29 13.86
N GLU A 168 -7.15 -4.14 13.19
CA GLU A 168 -7.50 -4.04 11.77
C GLU A 168 -6.48 -3.18 11.01
N CYS A 169 -6.13 -3.65 9.80
CA CYS A 169 -5.51 -2.85 8.76
C CYS A 169 -6.57 -2.66 7.68
N SER A 170 -7.09 -1.45 7.54
CA SER A 170 -7.96 -1.08 6.44
C SER A 170 -7.17 -0.27 5.43
N ASP A 171 -7.30 -0.63 4.16
CA ASP A 171 -6.99 0.29 3.08
C ASP A 171 -8.27 1.04 2.73
N ASP A 172 -8.25 2.37 2.84
CA ASP A 172 -9.31 3.18 2.25
C ASP A 172 -9.10 3.14 0.73
N GLN A 173 -9.59 2.06 0.12
CA GLN A 173 -9.51 1.71 -1.29
C GLN A 173 -10.14 2.79 -2.21
N HIS A 174 -10.75 3.82 -1.62
CA HIS A 174 -11.33 5.01 -2.24
C HIS A 174 -10.30 6.09 -2.63
N SER A 175 -9.02 5.97 -2.26
CA SER A 175 -7.99 7.00 -2.52
C SER A 175 -7.09 6.72 -3.73
N ILE A 176 -7.12 5.52 -4.32
CA ILE A 176 -6.29 5.15 -5.49
C ILE A 176 -6.72 5.96 -6.73
N SER A 177 -6.23 7.19 -6.82
CA SER A 177 -6.52 8.14 -7.89
C SER A 177 -5.49 8.01 -9.01
N LEU A 178 -5.69 6.99 -9.84
CA LEU A 178 -4.82 6.73 -11.00
C LEU A 178 -4.96 7.85 -12.05
N THR A 179 -4.07 8.83 -11.95
CA THR A 179 -4.02 9.97 -12.86
C THR A 179 -3.02 9.70 -13.99
N MET A 180 -3.47 9.75 -15.25
CA MET A 180 -2.62 9.47 -16.41
C MET A 180 -1.59 10.59 -16.65
N LEU A 181 -0.30 10.24 -16.73
CA LEU A 181 0.79 11.20 -16.98
C LEU A 181 1.24 11.29 -18.46
N GLY A 182 0.56 10.64 -19.41
CA GLY A 182 0.94 10.73 -20.85
C GLY A 182 0.03 9.96 -21.81
N ARG A 183 -0.01 10.38 -23.09
CA ARG A 183 -0.91 9.87 -24.16
C ARG A 183 -0.13 9.12 -25.24
N HIS A 184 -0.24 7.80 -25.32
CA HIS A 184 0.38 7.04 -26.43
C HIS A 184 -0.47 5.96 -27.13
N ILE A 185 -1.75 5.74 -26.81
CA ILE A 185 -2.54 4.68 -27.49
C ILE A 185 -3.95 5.17 -27.80
N GLU A 186 -4.48 4.92 -29.00
CA GLU A 186 -5.86 5.26 -29.44
C GLU A 186 -6.91 4.20 -29.02
N LEU A 187 -6.50 3.12 -28.34
CA LEU A 187 -7.34 1.99 -27.87
C LEU A 187 -7.77 2.13 -26.40
N LEU A 188 -8.05 3.37 -25.98
CA LEU A 188 -7.92 3.83 -24.59
C LEU A 188 -8.80 3.09 -23.58
N ASN A 189 -10.12 3.01 -23.76
CA ASN A 189 -10.97 2.73 -22.61
C ASN A 189 -10.87 1.28 -22.08
N GLU A 190 -10.69 0.30 -22.96
CA GLU A 190 -10.65 -1.10 -22.54
C GLU A 190 -9.27 -1.48 -21.96
N VAL A 191 -8.19 -1.00 -22.60
CA VAL A 191 -6.83 -1.18 -22.08
C VAL A 191 -6.65 -0.43 -20.77
N LEU A 192 -7.18 0.79 -20.65
CA LEU A 192 -7.12 1.55 -19.40
C LEU A 192 -7.89 0.87 -18.27
N LYS A 193 -9.12 0.41 -18.53
CA LYS A 193 -9.89 -0.35 -17.53
C LYS A 193 -9.15 -1.60 -17.08
N PHE A 194 -8.56 -2.32 -18.03
CA PHE A 194 -7.75 -3.49 -17.71
C PHE A 194 -6.55 -3.12 -16.81
N VAL A 195 -5.79 -2.08 -17.19
CA VAL A 195 -4.60 -1.66 -16.42
C VAL A 195 -4.99 -1.17 -15.02
N THR A 196 -6.02 -0.34 -14.90
CA THR A 196 -6.52 0.13 -13.60
C THR A 196 -6.95 -1.03 -12.72
N ASN A 197 -7.72 -1.98 -13.25
CA ASN A 197 -8.14 -3.16 -12.49
C ASN A 197 -6.95 -4.00 -12.07
N LEU A 198 -5.99 -4.23 -12.98
CA LEU A 198 -4.78 -4.98 -12.69
C LEU A 198 -3.96 -4.32 -11.57
N VAL A 199 -3.76 -3.00 -11.64
CA VAL A 199 -3.02 -2.24 -10.62
C VAL A 199 -3.74 -2.31 -9.27
N ASN A 200 -5.07 -2.14 -9.25
CA ASN A 200 -5.84 -2.23 -8.02
C ASN A 200 -5.78 -3.61 -7.38
N GLU A 201 -5.90 -4.68 -8.17
CA GLU A 201 -5.81 -6.05 -7.66
C GLU A 201 -4.40 -6.40 -7.18
N VAL A 202 -3.35 -5.95 -7.89
CA VAL A 202 -1.95 -6.11 -7.45
C VAL A 202 -1.72 -5.37 -6.14
N LEU A 203 -2.15 -4.11 -6.03
CA LEU A 203 -2.01 -3.32 -4.81
C LEU A 203 -2.77 -3.95 -3.66
N SER A 204 -4.02 -4.36 -3.87
CA SER A 204 -4.85 -5.01 -2.84
C SER A 204 -4.17 -6.27 -2.30
N LEU A 205 -3.67 -7.16 -3.18
CA LEU A 205 -2.97 -8.37 -2.76
C LEU A 205 -1.67 -8.07 -2.01
N VAL A 206 -0.86 -7.12 -2.48
CA VAL A 206 0.41 -6.78 -1.82
C VAL A 206 0.17 -6.11 -0.47
N THR A 207 -0.85 -5.26 -0.38
CA THR A 207 -1.24 -4.62 0.88
C THR A 207 -1.69 -5.66 1.89
N GLU A 208 -2.58 -6.58 1.50
CA GLU A 208 -3.12 -7.62 2.38
C GLU A 208 -2.06 -8.61 2.86
N TYR A 209 -1.20 -9.11 1.96
CA TYR A 209 -0.27 -10.20 2.28
C TYR A 209 1.07 -9.74 2.82
N GLU A 210 1.53 -8.53 2.51
CA GLU A 210 2.88 -8.08 2.84
C GLU A 210 2.89 -6.78 3.64
N VAL A 211 2.29 -5.71 3.14
CA VAL A 211 2.42 -4.39 3.77
C VAL A 211 1.67 -4.32 5.11
N CYS A 212 0.41 -4.75 5.17
CA CYS A 212 -0.37 -4.75 6.40
C CYS A 212 0.26 -5.64 7.49
N PRO A 213 0.62 -6.91 7.23
CA PRO A 213 1.29 -7.75 8.23
C PRO A 213 2.63 -7.18 8.70
N LEU A 214 3.39 -6.57 7.80
CA LEU A 214 4.67 -5.95 8.12
C LEU A 214 4.48 -4.79 9.08
N VAL A 215 3.63 -3.83 8.73
CA VAL A 215 3.38 -2.64 9.55
C VAL A 215 2.74 -3.05 10.88
N ARG A 216 1.81 -4.01 10.87
CA ARG A 216 1.26 -4.61 12.09
C ARG A 216 2.37 -5.10 13.02
N SER A 217 3.32 -5.87 12.49
CA SER A 217 4.44 -6.38 13.29
C SER A 217 5.37 -5.27 13.81
N LEU A 218 5.50 -4.14 13.11
CA LEU A 218 6.24 -2.98 13.61
C LEU A 218 5.50 -2.33 14.79
N LEU A 219 4.19 -2.11 14.64
CA LEU A 219 3.37 -1.49 15.68
C LEU A 219 3.26 -2.37 16.94
N GLU A 220 3.07 -3.68 16.78
CA GLU A 220 3.04 -4.64 17.88
C GLU A 220 4.40 -4.79 18.59
N SER A 221 5.51 -4.37 17.96
CA SER A 221 6.83 -4.37 18.59
C SER A 221 7.10 -3.16 19.47
N LEU A 222 6.21 -2.16 19.43
CA LEU A 222 6.33 -0.96 20.25
C LEU A 222 6.02 -1.25 21.73
N ASP A 223 6.70 -0.49 22.59
CA ASP A 223 6.44 -0.49 24.02
C ASP A 223 5.04 0.07 24.33
N ALA A 224 4.28 -0.61 25.18
CA ALA A 224 2.90 -0.26 25.46
C ALA A 224 2.77 1.07 26.21
N ASP A 225 3.70 1.39 27.12
CA ASP A 225 3.73 2.69 27.80
C ASP A 225 4.09 3.79 26.80
N TYR A 226 4.99 3.53 25.86
CA TYR A 226 5.28 4.46 24.77
C TYR A 226 4.04 4.79 23.93
N VAL A 227 3.30 3.76 23.48
CA VAL A 227 2.07 3.94 22.69
C VAL A 227 1.01 4.66 23.50
N LYS A 228 0.74 4.23 24.73
CA LYS A 228 -0.25 4.87 25.62
C LYS A 228 0.07 6.35 25.87
N ASN A 229 1.34 6.69 26.08
CA ASN A 229 1.80 8.07 26.24
C ASN A 229 1.65 8.91 24.95
N ARG A 230 1.63 8.27 23.78
CA ARG A 230 1.37 8.93 22.49
C ARG A 230 -0.12 9.18 22.28
N ILE A 231 -0.97 8.22 22.65
CA ILE A 231 -2.43 8.33 22.56
C ILE A 231 -2.97 9.36 23.56
N GLY A 232 -2.52 9.29 24.82
CA GLY A 232 -3.02 10.11 25.92
C GLY A 232 -2.61 11.59 25.91
N LYS A 233 -1.85 12.05 24.91
CA LYS A 233 -1.60 13.49 24.71
C LYS A 233 -2.78 14.07 23.91
N PRO A 234 -3.65 14.90 24.51
CA PRO A 234 -4.79 15.46 23.79
C PRO A 234 -4.30 16.32 22.63
N GLN A 235 -4.79 16.01 21.42
CA GLN A 235 -4.72 16.91 20.27
C GLN A 235 -5.43 18.23 20.67
N PRO A 236 -4.80 19.41 20.51
CA PRO A 236 -5.41 20.69 20.80
C PRO A 236 -6.41 21.07 19.69
N GLY A 237 -7.56 20.37 19.63
CA GLY A 237 -8.62 20.62 18.65
C GLY A 237 -10.03 20.23 19.10
N GLY A 238 -10.17 19.26 20.00
CA GLY A 238 -11.49 18.80 20.46
C GLY A 238 -12.02 19.60 21.65
N ARG A 239 -12.60 20.79 21.42
CA ARG A 239 -13.50 21.41 22.41
C ARG A 239 -14.78 20.58 22.51
N GLY A 240 -14.78 19.57 23.37
CA GLY A 240 -15.99 18.93 23.87
C GLY A 240 -16.79 19.95 24.70
N VAL A 241 -17.94 20.36 24.18
CA VAL A 241 -18.93 21.16 24.91
C VAL A 241 -19.53 20.25 26.00
N PRO A 242 -19.59 20.67 27.27
CA PRO A 242 -20.30 19.90 28.29
C PRO A 242 -21.80 20.05 28.08
N TRP A 243 -22.51 18.93 27.91
CA TRP A 243 -23.96 18.90 28.07
C TRP A 243 -24.29 18.95 29.56
N GLN A 244 -24.93 20.04 29.99
CA GLN A 244 -25.76 20.11 31.19
C GLN A 244 -27.21 19.87 30.81
#